data_AF-A0A317CMZ4-F1
#
_entry.id   AF-A0A317CMZ4-F1
#
_cell.length_a   1.000
_cell.length_b   1.000
_cell.length_c   1.000
_cell.angle_alpha   90.00
_cell.angle_beta   90.00
_cell.angle_gamma   90.00
#
_symmetry.space_group_name_H-M   'P 1'
#
loop_
_entity.id
_entity.type
_entity.pdbx_description
1 polymer ?
#
loop_
_entity_poly.entity_id
_entity_poly.type
_entity_poly.pdbx_seq_one_letter_code
_entity_poly.pdbx_strand_id
1 'polypeptide(L)'
;MPSKLRAWFDHLGTLDHLDKQDTTLQRAFAVVIYHTITADDIETAKEKQRFASFFKQDFGLSDEQVSALHDEASRFDDDFEIYLDVLKEKIAVYPEIELKLMQVLNRMLTSHPFSEKEYEVFERIKLALFPKS
;
A
#
# COMPACT_ATOMS: atom_id res chain seq x y z
N MET A 1 -5.08 -22.54 -17.08
CA MET A 1 -3.74 -22.09 -16.67
C MET A 1 -3.63 -20.67 -16.05
N PRO A 2 -4.67 -19.80 -15.98
CA PRO A 2 -4.57 -18.52 -15.25
C PRO A 2 -4.36 -18.66 -13.73
N SER A 3 -4.79 -19.78 -13.14
CA SER A 3 -4.81 -19.98 -11.68
C SER A 3 -3.42 -20.12 -11.06
N LYS A 4 -2.43 -20.70 -11.77
CA LYS A 4 -1.07 -20.86 -11.24
C LYS A 4 -0.27 -19.56 -11.29
N LEU A 5 -0.44 -18.76 -12.34
CA LEU A 5 0.18 -17.44 -12.47
C LEU A 5 -0.40 -16.47 -11.44
N ARG A 6 -1.72 -16.47 -11.27
CA ARG A 6 -2.38 -15.69 -10.21
C ARG A 6 -1.96 -16.16 -8.82
N ALA A 7 -1.93 -17.47 -8.56
CA ALA A 7 -1.47 -17.99 -7.26
C ALA A 7 0.01 -17.70 -6.98
N TRP A 8 0.89 -17.79 -7.99
CA TRP A 8 2.30 -17.40 -7.89
C TRP A 8 2.45 -15.90 -7.63
N PHE A 9 1.68 -15.08 -8.34
CA PHE A 9 1.65 -13.63 -8.14
C PHE A 9 1.11 -13.26 -6.76
N ASP A 10 0.06 -13.94 -6.30
CA ASP A 10 -0.51 -13.76 -4.95
C ASP A 10 0.42 -14.26 -3.83
N HIS A 11 1.43 -15.08 -4.15
CA HIS A 11 2.49 -15.54 -3.23
C HIS A 11 3.77 -14.70 -3.31
N LEU A 12 3.86 -13.71 -4.21
CA LEU A 12 5.00 -12.80 -4.25
C LEU A 12 4.93 -11.80 -3.08
N GLY A 13 6.06 -11.61 -2.40
CA GLY A 13 6.25 -10.56 -1.40
C GLY A 13 5.55 -10.83 -0.07
N THR A 14 5.94 -11.89 0.63
CA THR A 14 5.74 -11.92 2.08
C THR A 14 6.64 -10.84 2.71
N LEU A 15 6.14 -10.12 3.71
CA LEU A 15 6.94 -9.10 4.41
C LEU A 15 7.95 -9.73 5.40
N ASP A 16 8.37 -10.97 5.18
CA ASP A 16 9.19 -11.73 6.15
C ASP A 16 10.61 -11.18 6.27
N HIS A 17 11.07 -10.43 5.27
CA HIS A 17 12.35 -9.73 5.28
C HIS A 17 12.30 -8.36 5.96
N LEU A 18 11.10 -7.84 6.26
CA LEU A 18 10.93 -6.58 6.96
C LEU A 18 10.67 -6.79 8.44
N ASP A 19 11.14 -5.83 9.24
CA ASP A 19 10.67 -5.70 10.61
C ASP A 19 9.20 -5.25 10.59
N LYS A 20 8.29 -6.22 10.71
CA LYS A 20 6.85 -5.97 10.77
C LYS A 20 6.44 -5.13 11.98
N GLN A 21 7.32 -4.94 12.98
CA GLN A 21 7.09 -4.08 14.14
C GLN A 21 7.66 -2.65 13.96
N ASP A 22 8.34 -2.38 12.84
CA ASP A 22 8.82 -1.04 12.52
C ASP A 22 7.63 -0.11 12.26
N THR A 23 7.31 0.70 13.27
CA THR A 23 6.21 1.67 13.21
C THR A 23 6.40 2.74 12.13
N THR A 24 7.65 3.05 11.74
CA THR A 24 7.93 4.01 10.66
C THR A 24 7.58 3.39 9.32
N LEU A 25 7.93 2.12 9.13
CA LEU A 25 7.56 1.35 7.94
C LEU A 25 6.03 1.19 7.84
N GLN A 26 5.39 0.78 8.94
CA GLN A 26 3.92 0.65 9.00
C GLN A 26 3.24 1.96 8.62
N ARG A 27 3.70 3.10 9.17
CA ARG A 27 3.17 4.43 8.86
C ARG A 27 3.41 4.81 7.40
N ALA A 28 4.60 4.55 6.87
CA ALA A 28 4.92 4.86 5.48
C ALA A 28 4.01 4.10 4.51
N PHE A 29 3.80 2.79 4.74
CA PHE A 29 2.79 2.04 4.00
C PHE A 29 1.38 2.61 4.17
N ALA A 30 1.00 2.98 5.40
CA ALA A 30 -0.33 3.46 5.71
C ALA A 30 -0.64 4.77 4.98
N VAL A 31 0.27 5.75 5.04
CA VAL A 31 0.11 7.04 4.36
C VAL A 31 0.05 6.84 2.84
N VAL A 32 0.96 6.06 2.26
CA VAL A 32 0.98 5.82 0.80
C VAL A 32 -0.28 5.12 0.30
N ILE A 33 -0.76 4.11 1.04
CA ILE A 33 -1.98 3.39 0.69
C ILE A 33 -3.20 4.30 0.88
N TYR A 34 -3.28 5.00 2.01
CA TYR A 34 -4.38 5.92 2.32
C TYR A 34 -4.52 6.98 1.23
N HIS A 35 -3.44 7.69 0.91
CA HIS A 35 -3.41 8.71 -0.13
C HIS A 35 -3.91 8.20 -1.48
N THR A 36 -3.62 6.93 -1.81
CA THR A 36 -4.09 6.32 -3.05
C THR A 36 -5.60 6.12 -3.05
N ILE A 37 -6.17 5.57 -1.97
CA ILE A 37 -7.61 5.24 -1.87
C ILE A 37 -8.50 6.44 -1.50
N THR A 38 -7.90 7.60 -1.21
CA THR A 38 -8.63 8.85 -0.96
C THR A 38 -8.37 9.91 -2.02
N ALA A 39 -7.60 9.59 -3.07
CA ALA A 39 -7.21 10.53 -4.12
C ALA A 39 -8.41 11.12 -4.88
N ASP A 40 -9.53 10.39 -4.95
CA ASP A 40 -10.77 10.84 -5.57
C ASP A 40 -11.73 11.56 -4.60
N ASP A 41 -11.27 11.86 -3.39
CA ASP A 41 -12.02 12.44 -2.27
C ASP A 41 -13.15 11.53 -1.74
N ILE A 42 -13.17 10.24 -2.11
CA ILE A 42 -14.21 9.26 -1.73
C ILE A 42 -13.56 7.96 -1.22
N GLU A 43 -13.43 7.82 0.09
CA GLU A 43 -13.08 6.52 0.68
C GLU A 43 -14.30 5.58 0.70
N THR A 44 -14.26 4.48 -0.05
CA THR A 44 -15.32 3.46 0.02
C THR A 44 -15.08 2.46 1.15
N ALA A 45 -16.18 1.86 1.65
CA ALA A 45 -16.10 0.81 2.67
C ALA A 45 -15.26 -0.41 2.22
N LYS A 46 -15.19 -0.68 0.91
CA LYS A 46 -14.38 -1.77 0.34
C LYS A 46 -12.89 -1.46 0.41
N GLU A 47 -12.48 -0.22 0.14
CA GLU A 47 -11.08 0.20 0.22
C GLU A 47 -10.62 0.21 1.66
N LYS A 48 -11.41 0.78 2.57
CA LYS A 48 -11.14 0.73 4.01
C LYS A 48 -11.00 -0.70 4.52
N GLN A 49 -11.85 -1.62 4.07
CA GLN A 49 -11.73 -3.05 4.40
C GLN A 49 -10.43 -3.66 3.85
N ARG A 50 -9.99 -3.28 2.65
CA ARG A 50 -8.75 -3.78 2.04
C ARG A 50 -7.51 -3.21 2.70
N PHE A 51 -7.53 -1.92 3.06
CA PHE A 51 -6.52 -1.29 3.90
C PHE A 51 -6.36 -2.09 5.20
N ALA A 52 -7.47 -2.32 5.90
CA ALA A 52 -7.44 -3.08 7.14
C ALA A 52 -6.95 -4.52 6.95
N SER A 53 -7.37 -5.18 5.87
CA SER A 53 -6.96 -6.55 5.57
C SER A 53 -5.44 -6.66 5.35
N PHE A 54 -4.85 -5.69 4.65
CA PHE A 54 -3.40 -5.64 4.43
C PHE A 54 -2.63 -5.55 5.74
N PHE A 55 -2.96 -4.60 6.62
CA PHE A 55 -2.25 -4.45 7.89
C PHE A 55 -2.48 -5.60 8.86
N LYS A 56 -3.67 -6.21 8.88
CA LYS A 56 -3.93 -7.40 9.69
C LYS A 56 -3.16 -8.62 9.19
N GLN A 57 -3.12 -8.84 7.87
CA GLN A 57 -2.53 -10.05 7.28
C GLN A 57 -1.01 -9.95 7.14
N ASP A 58 -0.50 -8.83 6.63
CA ASP A 58 0.90 -8.68 6.27
C ASP A 58 1.74 -8.13 7.44
N PHE A 59 1.16 -7.31 8.32
CA PHE A 59 1.82 -6.77 9.52
C PHE A 59 1.37 -7.40 10.84
N GLY A 60 0.27 -8.19 10.85
CA GLY A 60 -0.21 -8.85 12.06
C GLY A 60 -0.87 -7.89 13.07
N LEU A 61 -1.36 -6.73 12.63
CA LEU A 61 -1.94 -5.72 13.52
C LEU A 61 -3.35 -6.11 13.99
N SER A 62 -3.73 -5.68 15.20
CA SER A 62 -5.10 -5.79 15.72
C SER A 62 -6.04 -4.75 15.08
N ASP A 63 -7.34 -4.93 15.27
CA ASP A 63 -8.36 -3.99 14.79
C ASP A 63 -8.15 -2.58 15.35
N GLU A 64 -7.78 -2.46 16.62
CA GLU A 64 -7.49 -1.19 17.28
C GLU A 64 -6.23 -0.54 16.69
N GLN A 65 -5.17 -1.32 16.47
CA GLN A 65 -3.93 -0.83 15.87
C GLN A 65 -4.15 -0.36 14.44
N VAL A 66 -4.92 -1.10 13.64
CA VAL A 66 -5.28 -0.71 12.28
C VAL A 66 -6.13 0.55 12.26
N SER A 67 -7.09 0.68 13.18
CA SER A 67 -7.90 1.90 13.29
C SER A 67 -7.04 3.11 13.63
N ALA A 68 -6.14 2.99 14.61
CA ALA A 68 -5.22 4.06 14.96
C ALA A 68 -4.28 4.43 13.81
N LEU A 69 -3.78 3.43 13.08
CA LEU A 69 -2.90 3.63 11.93
C LEU A 69 -3.62 4.31 10.75
N HIS A 70 -4.90 3.99 10.54
CA HIS A 70 -5.76 4.66 9.55
C HIS A 70 -5.99 6.13 9.93
N ASP A 71 -6.32 6.39 11.19
CA ASP A 71 -6.47 7.76 11.71
C ASP A 71 -5.16 8.55 11.60
N GLU A 72 -4.01 7.93 11.89
CA GLU A 72 -2.70 8.56 11.68
C GLU A 72 -2.46 8.86 10.21
N ALA A 73 -2.69 7.91 9.30
CA ALA A 73 -2.49 8.10 7.87
C ALA A 73 -3.30 9.29 7.33
N SER A 74 -4.56 9.43 7.76
CA SER A 74 -5.40 10.57 7.38
C SER A 74 -4.86 11.93 7.81
N ARG A 75 -4.10 12.00 8.91
CA ARG A 75 -3.49 13.24 9.41
C ARG A 75 -2.18 13.58 8.70
N PHE A 76 -1.54 12.58 8.10
CA PHE A 76 -0.26 12.70 7.41
C PHE A 76 -0.42 12.61 5.89
N ASP A 77 -1.65 12.73 5.36
CA ASP A 77 -1.93 12.61 3.94
C ASP A 77 -1.18 13.68 3.11
N ASP A 78 -1.09 14.91 3.64
CA ASP A 78 -0.31 16.01 3.05
C ASP A 78 1.21 15.72 3.00
N ASP A 79 1.70 14.79 3.82
CA ASP A 79 3.10 14.36 3.87
C ASP A 79 3.38 13.16 2.94
N PHE A 80 2.47 12.83 2.02
CA PHE A 80 2.57 11.68 1.12
C PHE A 80 3.95 11.51 0.47
N GLU A 81 4.55 12.59 -0.07
CA GLU A 81 5.86 12.52 -0.71
C GLU A 81 6.98 12.10 0.24
N ILE A 82 6.93 12.60 1.48
CA ILE A 82 7.92 12.28 2.52
C ILE A 82 7.82 10.79 2.86
N TYR A 83 6.59 10.30 3.06
CA TYR A 83 6.37 8.90 3.39
C TYR A 83 6.64 7.96 2.22
N LEU A 84 6.43 8.39 0.98
CA LEU A 84 6.83 7.65 -0.21
C LEU A 84 8.36 7.49 -0.29
N ASP A 85 9.12 8.54 0.02
CA ASP A 85 10.59 8.46 0.08
C ASP A 85 11.09 7.58 1.21
N VAL A 86 10.50 7.68 2.42
CA VAL A 86 10.80 6.76 3.53
C VAL A 86 10.50 5.31 3.16
N LEU A 87 9.36 5.07 2.49
CA LEU A 87 8.96 3.75 2.06
C LEU A 87 9.97 3.18 1.06
N LYS A 88 10.33 3.95 0.04
CA LYS A 88 11.36 3.60 -0.95
C LYS A 88 12.67 3.22 -0.29
N GLU A 89 13.19 4.05 0.62
CA GLU A 89 14.46 3.78 1.30
C GLU A 89 14.41 2.45 2.05
N LYS A 90 13.30 2.17 2.74
CA LYS A 90 13.14 0.94 3.54
C LYS A 90 12.95 -0.32 2.70
N ILE A 91 12.37 -0.22 1.50
CA ILE A 91 12.04 -1.39 0.67
C ILE A 91 12.94 -1.56 -0.56
N ALA A 92 13.82 -0.60 -0.88
CA ALA A 92 14.66 -0.61 -2.09
C ALA A 92 15.56 -1.85 -2.24
N VAL A 93 15.91 -2.50 -1.12
CA VAL A 93 16.71 -3.74 -1.14
C VAL A 93 15.86 -5.01 -1.27
N TYR A 94 14.54 -4.88 -1.32
CA TYR A 94 13.55 -5.96 -1.35
C TYR A 94 12.55 -5.78 -2.51
N PRO A 95 12.95 -6.09 -3.76
CA PRO A 95 12.11 -5.90 -4.95
C PRO A 95 10.75 -6.62 -4.88
N GLU A 96 10.68 -7.76 -4.18
CA GLU A 96 9.45 -8.50 -3.94
C GLU A 96 8.42 -7.69 -3.13
N ILE A 97 8.88 -6.76 -2.31
CA ILE A 97 8.03 -5.91 -1.47
C ILE A 97 7.52 -4.71 -2.27
N GLU A 98 8.36 -4.13 -3.13
CA GLU A 98 7.93 -3.12 -4.10
C GLU A 98 6.80 -3.69 -4.98
N LEU A 99 6.96 -4.93 -5.46
CA LEU A 99 5.93 -5.63 -6.22
C LEU A 99 4.66 -5.87 -5.38
N LYS A 100 4.80 -6.30 -4.11
CA LYS A 100 3.66 -6.50 -3.20
C LYS A 100 2.88 -5.20 -3.00
N LEU A 101 3.55 -4.07 -2.83
CA LEU A 101 2.89 -2.77 -2.73
C LEU A 101 2.06 -2.47 -3.98
N MET A 102 2.65 -2.64 -5.17
CA MET A 102 1.91 -2.44 -6.42
C MET A 102 0.70 -3.37 -6.56
N GLN A 103 0.80 -4.61 -6.06
CA GLN A 103 -0.32 -5.55 -6.04
C GLN A 103 -1.45 -5.08 -5.11
N VAL A 104 -1.11 -4.61 -3.92
CA VAL A 104 -2.06 -4.10 -2.93
C VAL A 104 -2.83 -2.92 -3.50
N LEU A 105 -2.10 -1.94 -4.06
CA LEU A 105 -2.70 -0.77 -4.70
C LEU A 105 -3.59 -1.15 -5.88
N ASN A 106 -3.10 -2.00 -6.80
CA ASN A 106 -3.90 -2.45 -7.96
C ASN A 106 -5.18 -3.18 -7.53
N ARG A 107 -5.13 -3.98 -6.46
CA ARG A 107 -6.32 -4.62 -5.90
C ARG A 107 -7.30 -3.57 -5.38
N MET A 108 -6.84 -2.54 -4.68
CA MET A 108 -7.70 -1.47 -4.14
C MET A 108 -8.41 -0.70 -5.25
N LEU A 109 -7.67 -0.27 -6.28
CA LEU A 109 -8.18 0.47 -7.44
C LEU A 109 -9.19 -0.30 -8.29
N THR A 110 -9.13 -1.63 -8.28
CA THR A 110 -10.08 -2.48 -9.05
C THR A 110 -11.36 -2.80 -8.27
N SER A 111 -11.59 -2.16 -7.12
CA SER A 111 -12.71 -2.48 -6.22
C SER A 111 -14.02 -1.73 -6.54
N HIS A 112 -13.94 -0.67 -7.34
CA HIS A 112 -15.03 0.18 -7.85
C HIS A 112 -14.65 0.77 -9.23
N PRO A 113 -15.53 1.53 -9.90
CA PRO A 113 -15.16 2.26 -11.11
C PRO A 113 -13.96 3.16 -10.82
N PHE A 114 -12.97 3.04 -11.67
CA PHE A 114 -11.66 3.65 -11.54
C PHE A 114 -11.72 5.17 -11.68
N SER A 115 -11.15 5.91 -10.72
CA SER A 115 -10.94 7.35 -10.86
C SER A 115 -9.57 7.64 -11.51
N GLU A 116 -9.53 8.63 -12.39
CA GLU A 116 -8.29 9.09 -13.02
C GLU A 116 -7.27 9.58 -11.98
N LYS A 117 -7.75 10.22 -10.90
CA LYS A 117 -6.89 10.73 -9.82
C LYS A 117 -6.16 9.60 -9.07
N GLU A 118 -6.86 8.53 -8.72
CA GLU A 118 -6.25 7.40 -8.02
C GLU A 118 -5.20 6.70 -8.92
N TYR A 119 -5.45 6.69 -10.23
CA TYR A 119 -4.48 6.17 -11.19
C TYR A 119 -3.23 7.04 -11.31
N GLU A 120 -3.38 8.36 -11.30
CA GLU A 120 -2.25 9.28 -11.29
C GLU A 120 -1.37 9.03 -10.07
N VAL A 121 -1.97 8.84 -8.88
CA VAL A 121 -1.23 8.49 -7.66
C VAL A 121 -0.54 7.13 -7.80
N PHE A 122 -1.23 6.12 -8.34
CA PHE A 122 -0.64 4.80 -8.61
C PHE A 122 0.56 4.87 -9.55
N GLU A 123 0.43 5.60 -10.66
CA GLU A 123 1.50 5.80 -11.64
C GLU A 123 2.68 6.55 -11.02
N ARG A 124 2.40 7.54 -10.16
CA ARG A 124 3.43 8.26 -9.40
C ARG A 124 4.21 7.34 -8.48
N ILE A 125 3.53 6.51 -7.70
CA ILE A 125 4.17 5.50 -6.84
C ILE A 125 5.01 4.54 -7.68
N LYS A 126 4.44 4.02 -8.79
CA LYS A 126 5.14 3.12 -9.71
C LYS A 126 6.44 3.74 -10.24
N LEU A 127 6.40 4.99 -10.70
CA LEU A 127 7.59 5.68 -11.22
C LEU A 127 8.62 5.93 -10.12
N ALA A 128 8.18 6.14 -8.88
CA ALA A 128 9.06 6.37 -7.75
C ALA A 128 9.77 5.08 -7.29
N LEU A 129 9.09 3.93 -7.35
CA LEU A 129 9.67 2.61 -7.04
C LEU A 129 10.52 2.05 -8.20
N PHE A 130 10.07 2.25 -9.44
CA PHE A 130 10.69 1.68 -10.64
C PHE A 130 11.09 2.79 -11.62
N PRO A 131 12.11 3.60 -11.28
CA PRO A 131 12.58 4.65 -12.18
C PRO A 131 13.11 4.03 -13.48
N LYS A 132 12.75 4.62 -14.62
CA LYS A 132 13.29 4.20 -15.92
C LYS A 132 14.81 4.41 -15.91
N SER A 133 15.55 3.32 -16.13
CA SER A 133 17.00 3.32 -16.30
C SER A 133 17.43 4.04 -17.58
#